data_AF-A0A933QM85-F1
#
_entry.id   AF-A0A933QM85-F1
#
_cell.length_a   1.000
_cell.length_b   1.000
_cell.length_c   1.000
_cell.angle_alpha   90.00
_cell.angle_beta   90.00
_cell.angle_gamma   90.00
#
_symmetry.space_group_name_H-M   'P 1'
#
loop_
_entity.id
_entity.type
_entity.pdbx_description
1 polymer ?
#
loop_
_entity_poly.entity_id
_entity_poly.type
_entity_poly.pdbx_seq_one_letter_code
_entity_poly.pdbx_strand_id
1 'polypeptide(L)'
;MGGCKNKEDCKTFCDNSQNADACLAFAEEHHLMSSDEVVIAKKFQDNGMVGHGGCKGKAECDQYCSNSGHLEACITFAQKNGLMSPRQQQESQKVLVAMKNGIKPPACAGPKQCDAYCGSPAHMEECMDFSLAAGLVPDNQKDQMRKTLNAIKQGIKPPACAGPQECDQYCGDPAHVEECMTFSLAAGLVPDDQKEQVQKTFDAIKKGIKPPACQPNPPNQPGGPNDGQGFNQGPGQRNQPGRPNQSSQSGQSRQSCDQYCADSSHVEECVKFSVAVGNMTEQQAQTAIKTGGKGPGGCVGREACDAFCGNPDNQETCFNFGKENGMIPEQDLQRMEEGRRRMEDSFKEIPAEVLSCITESVGADVVEKMKTGSVPQ
;
A
#
# COMPACT_ATOMS: atom_id res chain seq x y z
N MET A 1 -31.98 -12.67 41.37
CA MET A 1 -33.21 -13.47 41.15
C MET A 1 -33.04 -14.85 41.74
N GLY A 2 -33.42 -15.06 43.00
CA GLY A 2 -33.08 -16.29 43.75
C GLY A 2 -34.10 -17.44 43.65
N GLY A 3 -35.14 -17.33 42.81
CA GLY A 3 -36.29 -18.26 42.82
C GLY A 3 -36.46 -19.16 41.61
N CYS A 4 -35.65 -19.00 40.55
CA CYS A 4 -35.76 -19.85 39.35
C CYS A 4 -35.13 -21.22 39.60
N LYS A 5 -35.79 -22.31 39.19
CA LYS A 5 -35.24 -23.67 39.36
C LYS A 5 -34.25 -24.03 38.25
N ASN A 6 -34.38 -23.39 37.08
CA ASN A 6 -33.54 -23.61 35.91
C ASN A 6 -33.58 -22.39 34.98
N LYS A 7 -32.80 -22.43 33.88
CA LYS A 7 -32.74 -21.36 32.87
C LYS A 7 -34.09 -21.05 32.22
N GLU A 8 -34.89 -22.08 31.94
CA GLU A 8 -36.18 -21.94 31.25
C GLU A 8 -37.24 -21.28 32.14
N ASP A 9 -37.26 -21.61 33.43
CA ASP A 9 -38.14 -20.95 34.41
C ASP A 9 -37.83 -19.45 34.52
N CYS A 10 -36.54 -19.11 34.54
CA CYS A 10 -36.07 -17.72 34.56
C CYS A 10 -36.38 -17.00 33.26
N LYS A 11 -36.22 -17.67 32.11
CA LYS A 11 -36.61 -17.14 30.80
C LYS A 11 -38.12 -16.86 30.78
N THR A 12 -38.95 -17.82 31.19
CA THR A 12 -40.41 -17.66 31.25
C THR A 12 -40.82 -16.51 32.16
N PHE A 13 -40.16 -16.36 33.31
CA PHE A 13 -40.37 -15.21 34.19
C PHE A 13 -40.04 -13.89 33.50
N CYS A 14 -38.91 -13.81 32.78
CA CYS A 14 -38.49 -12.58 32.10
C CYS A 14 -39.17 -12.31 30.75
N ASP A 15 -39.77 -13.32 30.12
CA ASP A 15 -40.60 -13.17 28.91
C ASP A 15 -41.94 -12.47 29.23
N ASN A 16 -42.36 -12.44 30.50
CA ASN A 16 -43.47 -11.62 30.94
C ASN A 16 -43.03 -10.16 31.06
N SER A 17 -43.61 -9.28 30.25
CA SER A 17 -43.31 -7.84 30.23
C SER A 17 -43.53 -7.14 31.57
N GLN A 18 -44.39 -7.67 32.45
CA GLN A 18 -44.59 -7.14 33.80
C GLN A 18 -43.37 -7.33 34.72
N ASN A 19 -42.49 -8.27 34.39
CA ASN A 19 -41.26 -8.55 35.15
C ASN A 19 -40.03 -7.86 34.56
N ALA A 20 -40.19 -7.07 33.49
CA ALA A 20 -39.08 -6.48 32.75
C ALA A 20 -38.14 -5.65 33.64
N ASP A 21 -38.65 -4.82 34.55
CA ASP A 21 -37.80 -4.02 35.46
C ASP A 21 -36.93 -4.89 36.36
N ALA A 22 -37.52 -5.92 36.96
CA ALA A 22 -36.79 -6.85 37.81
C ALA A 22 -35.72 -7.59 37.00
N CYS A 23 -36.05 -8.05 35.79
CA CYS A 23 -35.14 -8.78 34.91
C CYS A 23 -34.00 -7.91 34.40
N LEU A 24 -34.27 -6.66 34.02
CA LEU A 24 -33.25 -5.73 33.56
C LEU A 24 -32.33 -5.31 34.71
N ALA A 25 -32.85 -5.06 35.91
CA ALA A 25 -32.04 -4.76 37.09
C ALA A 25 -31.12 -5.93 37.46
N PHE A 26 -31.66 -7.16 37.44
CA PHE A 26 -30.85 -8.37 37.66
C PHE A 26 -29.80 -8.56 36.57
N ALA A 27 -30.14 -8.32 35.31
CA ALA A 27 -29.20 -8.45 34.19
C ALA A 27 -28.07 -7.41 34.29
N GLU A 28 -28.38 -6.18 34.72
CA GLU A 28 -27.38 -5.13 34.97
C GLU A 28 -26.47 -5.48 36.15
N GLU A 29 -27.05 -5.85 37.30
CA GLU A 29 -26.34 -6.20 38.53
C GLU A 29 -25.36 -7.36 38.32
N HIS A 30 -25.75 -8.35 37.51
CA HIS A 30 -24.94 -9.52 37.23
C HIS A 30 -24.15 -9.43 35.92
N HIS A 31 -24.08 -8.25 35.31
CA HIS A 31 -23.35 -8.01 34.05
C HIS A 31 -23.76 -8.94 32.90
N LEU A 32 -25.01 -9.40 32.91
CA LEU A 32 -25.63 -10.11 31.78
C LEU A 32 -26.01 -9.14 30.66
N MET A 33 -26.14 -7.84 30.99
CA MET A 33 -26.31 -6.72 30.07
C MET A 33 -25.48 -5.54 30.55
N SER A 34 -24.95 -4.76 29.61
CA SER A 34 -24.35 -3.46 29.87
C SER A 34 -25.42 -2.42 30.22
N SER A 35 -25.04 -1.33 30.90
CA SER A 35 -25.97 -0.22 31.19
C SER A 35 -26.58 0.38 29.92
N ASP A 36 -25.83 0.42 28.81
CA ASP A 36 -26.36 0.87 27.51
C ASP A 36 -27.43 -0.08 26.96
N GLU A 37 -27.22 -1.39 27.06
CA GLU A 37 -28.21 -2.40 26.66
C GLU A 37 -29.46 -2.35 27.55
N VAL A 38 -29.31 -2.06 28.85
CA VAL A 38 -30.44 -1.88 29.78
C VAL A 38 -31.24 -0.62 29.41
N VAL A 39 -30.58 0.50 29.11
CA VAL A 39 -31.24 1.72 28.63
C VAL A 39 -32.01 1.45 27.34
N ILE A 40 -31.44 0.69 26.43
CA ILE A 40 -32.10 0.28 25.19
C ILE A 40 -33.32 -0.61 25.49
N ALA A 41 -33.17 -1.64 26.33
CA ALA A 41 -34.26 -2.57 26.64
C ALA A 41 -35.42 -1.89 27.38
N LYS A 42 -35.15 -0.90 28.23
CA LYS A 42 -36.18 -0.08 28.86
C LYS A 42 -37.09 0.62 27.84
N LYS A 43 -36.55 1.02 26.68
CA LYS A 43 -37.36 1.64 25.59
C LYS A 43 -38.37 0.67 24.96
N PHE A 44 -38.17 -0.65 25.11
CA PHE A 44 -39.14 -1.64 24.65
C PHE A 44 -40.23 -1.93 25.69
N GLN A 45 -40.06 -1.55 26.96
CA GLN A 45 -41.07 -1.74 28.00
C GLN A 45 -42.35 -0.96 27.69
N ASP A 46 -42.22 0.28 27.19
CA ASP A 46 -43.35 1.13 26.82
C ASP A 46 -44.21 0.52 25.69
N ASN A 47 -43.64 -0.42 24.92
CA ASN A 47 -44.33 -1.14 23.85
C ASN A 47 -44.61 -2.61 24.24
N GLY A 48 -44.62 -2.94 25.54
CA GLY A 48 -44.92 -4.27 26.04
C GLY A 48 -43.89 -5.34 25.67
N MET A 49 -42.62 -4.95 25.49
CA MET A 49 -41.52 -5.80 24.99
C MET A 49 -41.76 -6.35 23.58
N VAL A 50 -42.59 -5.65 22.79
CA VAL A 50 -42.88 -5.99 21.39
C VAL A 50 -42.16 -5.02 20.46
N GLY A 51 -41.46 -5.57 19.46
CA GLY A 51 -40.80 -4.79 18.43
C GLY A 51 -41.77 -4.25 17.37
N HIS A 52 -41.26 -3.39 16.50
CA HIS A 52 -42.04 -2.86 15.39
C HIS A 52 -42.57 -3.98 14.48
N GLY A 53 -43.82 -3.86 14.01
CA GLY A 53 -44.48 -4.93 13.25
C GLY A 53 -45.01 -6.09 14.11
N GLY A 54 -44.92 -5.99 15.44
CA GLY A 54 -45.45 -7.00 16.37
C GLY A 54 -44.48 -8.15 16.67
N CYS A 55 -43.23 -8.06 16.19
CA CYS A 55 -42.23 -9.09 16.40
C CYS A 55 -41.85 -9.22 17.89
N LYS A 56 -41.68 -10.46 18.37
CA LYS A 56 -41.31 -10.75 19.75
C LYS A 56 -39.92 -11.38 19.81
N GLY A 57 -39.02 -10.68 20.50
CA GLY A 57 -37.63 -11.10 20.62
C GLY A 57 -36.81 -10.95 19.33
N LYS A 58 -35.51 -11.18 19.48
CA LYS A 58 -34.52 -10.85 18.44
C LYS A 58 -34.77 -11.60 17.12
N ALA A 59 -35.03 -12.90 17.18
CA ALA A 59 -35.15 -13.73 15.97
C ALA A 59 -36.34 -13.33 15.09
N GLU A 60 -37.52 -13.10 15.68
CA GLU A 60 -38.71 -12.66 14.94
C GLU A 60 -38.50 -11.26 14.36
N CYS A 61 -37.88 -10.35 15.13
CA CYS A 61 -37.61 -8.99 14.65
C CYS A 61 -36.55 -8.97 13.56
N ASP A 62 -35.52 -9.80 13.66
CA ASP A 62 -34.53 -9.99 12.59
C ASP A 62 -35.22 -10.49 11.32
N GLN A 63 -36.11 -11.49 11.44
CA GLN A 63 -36.86 -12.01 10.28
C GLN A 63 -37.80 -10.96 9.67
N TYR A 64 -38.50 -10.18 10.50
CA TYR A 64 -39.37 -9.10 10.03
C TYR A 64 -38.58 -8.02 9.31
N CYS A 65 -37.51 -7.50 9.93
CA CYS A 65 -36.67 -6.44 9.38
C CYS A 65 -35.76 -6.90 8.25
N SER A 66 -35.61 -8.21 8.08
CA SER A 66 -34.93 -8.83 6.95
C SER A 66 -35.70 -8.67 5.64
N ASN A 67 -37.00 -8.45 5.70
CA ASN A 67 -37.78 -8.17 4.50
C ASN A 67 -37.50 -6.74 4.02
N SER A 68 -37.06 -6.58 2.76
CA SER A 68 -36.83 -5.27 2.15
C SER A 68 -38.10 -4.39 2.14
N GLY A 69 -39.29 -4.99 2.13
CA GLY A 69 -40.57 -4.30 2.26
C GLY A 69 -40.86 -3.75 3.67
N HIS A 70 -40.11 -4.19 4.69
CA HIS A 70 -40.21 -3.71 6.07
C HIS A 70 -39.01 -2.84 6.49
N LEU A 71 -38.02 -2.68 5.60
CA LEU A 71 -36.77 -2.00 5.90
C LEU A 71 -36.96 -0.53 6.32
N GLU A 72 -37.82 0.23 5.62
CA GLU A 72 -38.11 1.62 6.00
C GLU A 72 -38.72 1.73 7.41
N ALA A 73 -39.65 0.83 7.71
CA ALA A 73 -40.35 0.80 8.98
C ALA A 73 -39.39 0.43 10.12
N CYS A 74 -38.50 -0.54 9.88
CA CYS A 74 -37.46 -0.94 10.83
C CYS A 74 -36.39 0.13 11.06
N ILE A 75 -35.89 0.78 10.01
CA ILE A 75 -34.93 1.89 10.14
C ILE A 75 -35.55 3.02 10.95
N THR A 76 -36.79 3.41 10.63
CA THR A 76 -37.51 4.48 11.33
C THR A 76 -37.70 4.17 12.81
N PHE A 77 -38.11 2.93 13.13
CA PHE A 77 -38.25 2.48 14.51
C PHE A 77 -36.91 2.51 15.26
N ALA A 78 -35.85 1.99 14.66
CA ALA A 78 -34.54 1.95 15.27
C ALA A 78 -33.93 3.36 15.45
N GLN A 79 -34.16 4.30 14.53
CA GLN A 79 -33.76 5.70 14.70
C GLN A 79 -34.52 6.36 15.85
N LYS A 80 -35.85 6.25 15.86
CA LYS A 80 -36.72 6.85 16.89
C LYS A 80 -36.38 6.36 18.30
N ASN A 81 -36.00 5.09 18.43
CA ASN A 81 -35.64 4.49 19.71
C ASN A 81 -34.13 4.54 19.99
N GLY A 82 -33.32 5.17 19.13
CA GLY A 82 -31.87 5.28 19.33
C GLY A 82 -31.18 3.91 19.42
N LEU A 83 -31.61 2.95 18.60
CA LEU A 83 -31.04 1.60 18.48
C LEU A 83 -29.85 1.54 17.51
N MET A 84 -29.40 2.70 17.02
CA MET A 84 -28.33 2.83 16.04
C MET A 84 -27.30 3.84 16.53
N SER A 85 -26.02 3.54 16.28
CA SER A 85 -24.94 4.51 16.40
C SER A 85 -25.12 5.69 15.44
N PRO A 86 -24.52 6.87 15.69
CA PRO A 86 -24.61 8.03 14.79
C PRO A 86 -24.24 7.70 13.33
N ARG A 87 -23.22 6.85 13.13
CA ARG A 87 -22.81 6.38 11.80
C ARG A 87 -23.89 5.53 11.15
N GLN A 88 -24.44 4.55 11.86
CA GLN A 88 -25.53 3.71 11.36
C GLN A 88 -26.79 4.52 11.04
N GLN A 89 -27.10 5.54 11.84
CA GLN A 89 -28.25 6.43 11.54
C GLN A 89 -28.05 7.19 10.24
N GLN A 90 -26.84 7.74 10.01
CA GLN A 90 -26.50 8.46 8.79
C GLN A 90 -26.55 7.55 7.55
N GLU A 91 -25.92 6.37 7.62
CA GLU A 91 -25.92 5.39 6.53
C GLU A 91 -27.33 4.85 6.27
N SER A 92 -28.13 4.58 7.30
CA SER A 92 -29.51 4.14 7.14
C SER A 92 -30.39 5.22 6.52
N GLN A 93 -30.18 6.49 6.86
CA GLN A 93 -30.89 7.61 6.23
C GLN A 93 -30.60 7.70 4.72
N LYS A 94 -29.33 7.49 4.33
CA LYS A 94 -28.93 7.45 2.92
C LYS A 94 -29.64 6.31 2.17
N VAL A 95 -29.74 5.13 2.77
CA VAL A 95 -30.51 4.00 2.21
C VAL A 95 -31.98 4.38 2.02
N LEU A 96 -32.64 5.00 3.01
CA LEU A 96 -34.03 5.43 2.87
C LEU A 96 -34.24 6.41 1.72
N VAL A 97 -33.35 7.38 1.58
CA VAL A 97 -33.41 8.36 0.47
C VAL A 97 -33.23 7.66 -0.87
N ALA A 98 -32.29 6.73 -0.98
CA ALA A 98 -32.09 5.94 -2.19
C ALA A 98 -33.35 5.13 -2.57
N MET A 99 -33.95 4.45 -1.58
CA MET A 99 -35.19 3.70 -1.77
C MET A 99 -36.35 4.58 -2.21
N LYS A 100 -36.52 5.76 -1.60
CA LYS A 100 -37.53 6.75 -2.00
C LYS A 100 -37.34 7.26 -3.42
N ASN A 101 -36.09 7.31 -3.89
CA ASN A 101 -35.74 7.65 -5.26
C ASN A 101 -35.82 6.45 -6.23
N GLY A 102 -36.38 5.32 -5.79
CA GLY A 102 -36.59 4.14 -6.62
C GLY A 102 -35.39 3.19 -6.74
N ILE A 103 -34.30 3.45 -6.01
CA ILE A 103 -33.15 2.54 -5.96
C ILE A 103 -33.49 1.36 -5.06
N LYS A 104 -33.49 0.14 -5.63
CA LYS A 104 -33.82 -1.07 -4.87
C LYS A 104 -32.57 -1.58 -4.13
N PRO A 105 -32.69 -1.94 -2.84
CA PRO A 105 -31.60 -2.61 -2.13
C PRO A 105 -31.37 -4.02 -2.70
N PRO A 106 -30.16 -4.59 -2.50
CA PRO A 106 -29.86 -5.95 -2.91
C PRO A 106 -30.80 -6.97 -2.25
N ALA A 107 -30.97 -8.13 -2.89
CA ALA A 107 -31.88 -9.20 -2.45
C ALA A 107 -31.34 -10.01 -1.25
N CYS A 108 -30.82 -9.33 -0.25
CA CYS A 108 -30.24 -9.89 0.96
C CYS A 108 -30.84 -9.25 2.21
N ALA A 109 -30.70 -9.92 3.34
CA ALA A 109 -31.32 -9.49 4.57
C ALA A 109 -30.44 -9.58 5.81
N GLY A 110 -30.27 -8.44 6.47
CA GLY A 110 -29.36 -8.30 7.60
C GLY A 110 -27.89 -8.47 7.21
N PRO A 111 -26.96 -8.16 8.14
CA PRO A 111 -25.54 -8.08 7.81
C PRO A 111 -24.97 -9.38 7.24
N LYS A 112 -25.18 -10.52 7.93
CA LYS A 112 -24.57 -11.80 7.54
C LYS A 112 -25.01 -12.29 6.15
N GLN A 113 -26.29 -12.16 5.82
CA GLN A 113 -26.78 -12.60 4.51
C GLN A 113 -26.33 -11.63 3.42
N CYS A 114 -26.30 -10.32 3.71
CA CYS A 114 -25.80 -9.33 2.77
C CYS A 114 -24.30 -9.46 2.51
N ASP A 115 -23.50 -9.77 3.53
CA ASP A 115 -22.07 -10.04 3.36
C ASP A 115 -21.85 -11.25 2.46
N ALA A 116 -22.60 -12.34 2.68
CA ALA A 116 -22.53 -13.53 1.82
C ALA A 116 -23.02 -13.26 0.39
N TYR A 117 -24.11 -12.50 0.23
CA TYR A 117 -24.68 -12.14 -1.06
C TYR A 117 -23.72 -11.24 -1.83
N CYS A 118 -23.36 -10.07 -1.27
CA CYS A 118 -22.50 -9.08 -1.89
C CYS A 118 -21.03 -9.53 -2.04
N GLY A 119 -20.58 -10.45 -1.19
CA GLY A 119 -19.26 -11.08 -1.32
C GLY A 119 -19.19 -12.10 -2.46
N SER A 120 -20.33 -12.55 -2.99
CA SER A 120 -20.34 -13.45 -4.13
C SER A 120 -19.99 -12.70 -5.44
N PRO A 121 -19.17 -13.30 -6.32
CA PRO A 121 -18.88 -12.70 -7.63
C PRO A 121 -20.13 -12.49 -8.51
N ALA A 122 -21.23 -13.21 -8.24
CA ALA A 122 -22.48 -13.10 -8.99
C ALA A 122 -23.31 -11.87 -8.60
N HIS A 123 -23.13 -11.32 -7.40
CA HIS A 123 -23.95 -10.21 -6.89
C HIS A 123 -23.13 -8.98 -6.47
N MET A 124 -21.81 -9.04 -6.56
CA MET A 124 -20.92 -7.93 -6.22
C MET A 124 -21.25 -6.65 -7.01
N GLU A 125 -21.52 -6.76 -8.31
CA GLU A 125 -21.85 -5.61 -9.17
C GLU A 125 -23.11 -4.87 -8.67
N GLU A 126 -24.17 -5.62 -8.38
CA GLU A 126 -25.43 -5.08 -7.83
C GLU A 126 -25.19 -4.32 -6.51
N CYS A 127 -24.39 -4.90 -5.61
CA CYS A 127 -24.10 -4.29 -4.32
C CYS A 127 -23.20 -3.04 -4.44
N MET A 128 -22.25 -3.03 -5.37
CA MET A 128 -21.42 -1.86 -5.67
C MET A 128 -22.24 -0.72 -6.28
N ASP A 129 -23.09 -1.03 -7.26
CA ASP A 129 -24.00 -0.07 -7.88
C ASP A 129 -24.94 0.54 -6.84
N PHE A 130 -25.54 -0.29 -5.97
CA PHE A 130 -26.36 0.18 -4.85
C PHE A 130 -25.58 1.08 -3.90
N SER A 131 -24.37 0.69 -3.49
CA SER A 131 -23.56 1.45 -2.53
C SER A 131 -23.17 2.83 -3.07
N LEU A 132 -22.86 2.92 -4.37
CA LEU A 132 -22.60 4.19 -5.05
C LEU A 132 -23.85 5.05 -5.16
N ALA A 133 -24.97 4.47 -5.61
CA ALA A 133 -26.24 5.17 -5.81
C ALA A 133 -26.83 5.67 -4.48
N ALA A 134 -26.72 4.87 -3.42
CA ALA A 134 -27.14 5.25 -2.08
C ALA A 134 -26.15 6.20 -1.38
N GLY A 135 -24.97 6.46 -1.96
CA GLY A 135 -23.97 7.33 -1.35
C GLY A 135 -23.36 6.75 -0.07
N LEU A 136 -23.34 5.42 0.08
CA LEU A 136 -22.70 4.70 1.18
C LEU A 136 -21.18 4.71 1.03
N VAL A 137 -20.67 4.85 -0.19
CA VAL A 137 -19.24 5.00 -0.48
C VAL A 137 -18.78 6.43 -0.13
N PRO A 138 -17.73 6.59 0.71
CA PRO A 138 -17.13 7.89 1.00
C PRO A 138 -16.67 8.61 -0.29
N ASP A 139 -16.76 9.94 -0.34
CA ASP A 139 -16.47 10.71 -1.56
C ASP A 139 -15.06 10.45 -2.12
N ASN A 140 -14.06 10.34 -1.24
CA ASN A 140 -12.67 10.05 -1.62
C ASN A 140 -12.44 8.62 -2.13
N GLN A 141 -13.44 7.73 -2.02
CA GLN A 141 -13.38 6.35 -2.50
C GLN A 141 -14.29 6.12 -3.72
N LYS A 142 -15.16 7.07 -4.09
CA LYS A 142 -16.12 6.92 -5.19
C LYS A 142 -15.45 6.66 -6.53
N ASP A 143 -14.36 7.37 -6.83
CA ASP A 143 -13.69 7.23 -8.12
C ASP A 143 -12.98 5.88 -8.25
N GLN A 144 -12.34 5.41 -7.17
CA GLN A 144 -11.76 4.06 -7.14
C GLN A 144 -12.84 2.99 -7.28
N MET A 145 -13.96 3.12 -6.56
CA MET A 145 -15.08 2.19 -6.66
C MET A 145 -15.67 2.18 -8.08
N ARG A 146 -15.80 3.34 -8.73
CA ARG A 146 -16.24 3.43 -10.13
C ARG A 146 -15.28 2.75 -11.10
N LYS A 147 -13.97 2.95 -10.95
CA LYS A 147 -12.96 2.27 -11.77
C LYS A 147 -13.04 0.74 -11.59
N THR A 148 -13.15 0.29 -10.34
CA THR A 148 -13.31 -1.13 -10.00
C THR A 148 -14.57 -1.73 -10.61
N LEU A 149 -15.72 -1.07 -10.46
CA LEU A 149 -16.98 -1.48 -11.04
C LEU A 149 -16.94 -1.53 -12.58
N ASN A 150 -16.28 -0.56 -13.22
CA ASN A 150 -16.11 -0.58 -14.68
C ASN A 150 -15.26 -1.78 -15.14
N ALA A 151 -14.21 -2.14 -14.40
CA ALA A 151 -13.42 -3.34 -14.69
C ALA A 151 -14.27 -4.62 -14.58
N ILE A 152 -15.10 -4.73 -13.54
CA ILE A 152 -16.03 -5.86 -13.35
C ILE A 152 -17.04 -5.94 -14.50
N LYS A 153 -17.61 -4.80 -14.92
CA LYS A 153 -18.53 -4.69 -16.07
C LYS A 153 -17.88 -5.09 -17.40
N GLN A 154 -16.56 -4.97 -17.51
CA GLN A 154 -15.77 -5.44 -18.65
C GLN A 154 -15.41 -6.93 -18.55
N GLY A 155 -15.90 -7.64 -17.52
CA GLY A 155 -15.62 -9.06 -17.29
C GLY A 155 -14.28 -9.33 -16.59
N ILE A 156 -13.56 -8.28 -16.15
CA ILE A 156 -12.31 -8.42 -15.41
C ILE A 156 -12.68 -8.61 -13.93
N LYS A 157 -12.68 -9.87 -13.50
CA LYS A 157 -13.10 -10.26 -12.16
C LYS A 157 -12.01 -9.98 -11.12
N PRO A 158 -12.37 -9.64 -9.87
CA PRO A 158 -11.42 -9.58 -8.78
C PRO A 158 -10.74 -10.95 -8.55
N PRO A 159 -9.50 -10.97 -8.03
CA PRO A 159 -8.83 -12.20 -7.64
C PRO A 159 -9.61 -12.95 -6.56
N ALA A 160 -9.45 -14.27 -6.50
CA ALA A 160 -10.16 -15.15 -5.57
C ALA A 160 -9.55 -15.15 -4.17
N CYS A 161 -9.43 -13.97 -3.57
CA CYS A 161 -8.86 -13.75 -2.25
C CYS A 161 -9.70 -12.73 -1.46
N ALA A 162 -9.71 -12.83 -0.13
CA ALA A 162 -10.42 -11.90 0.74
C ALA A 162 -9.48 -11.20 1.74
N GLY A 163 -9.37 -9.89 1.59
CA GLY A 163 -8.57 -9.05 2.49
C GLY A 163 -7.06 -9.10 2.19
N PRO A 164 -6.27 -8.22 2.83
CA PRO A 164 -4.91 -7.93 2.39
C PRO A 164 -3.97 -9.14 2.43
N GLN A 165 -3.93 -9.88 3.55
CA GLN A 165 -2.98 -10.98 3.73
C GLN A 165 -3.24 -12.16 2.77
N GLU A 166 -4.49 -12.54 2.60
CA GLU A 166 -4.87 -13.61 1.67
C GLU A 166 -4.56 -13.19 0.24
N CYS A 167 -4.86 -11.93 -0.12
CA CYS A 167 -4.56 -11.41 -1.44
C CYS A 167 -3.05 -11.26 -1.71
N ASP A 168 -2.25 -10.89 -0.72
CA ASP A 168 -0.79 -10.81 -0.86
C ASP A 168 -0.20 -12.21 -1.13
N GLN A 169 -0.68 -13.23 -0.42
CA GLN A 169 -0.27 -14.61 -0.66
C GLN A 169 -0.75 -15.11 -2.03
N TYR A 170 -2.02 -14.88 -2.36
CA TYR A 170 -2.62 -15.30 -3.62
C TYR A 170 -1.91 -14.64 -4.80
N CYS A 171 -1.83 -13.31 -4.83
CA CYS A 171 -1.19 -12.55 -5.90
C CYS A 171 0.34 -12.66 -5.91
N GLY A 172 0.94 -13.10 -4.81
CA GLY A 172 2.37 -13.42 -4.72
C GLY A 172 2.72 -14.76 -5.36
N ASP A 173 1.76 -15.67 -5.53
CA ASP A 173 1.96 -16.92 -6.27
C ASP A 173 2.15 -16.62 -7.76
N PRO A 174 3.25 -17.06 -8.39
CA PRO A 174 3.47 -16.90 -9.83
C PRO A 174 2.32 -17.38 -10.72
N ALA A 175 1.49 -18.33 -10.27
CA ALA A 175 0.32 -18.81 -10.98
C ALA A 175 -0.82 -17.78 -11.06
N HIS A 176 -0.85 -16.81 -10.15
CA HIS A 176 -1.93 -15.82 -9.97
C HIS A 176 -1.48 -14.38 -10.26
N VAL A 177 -0.18 -14.12 -10.44
CA VAL A 177 0.34 -12.78 -10.74
C VAL A 177 -0.37 -12.13 -11.93
N GLU A 178 -0.63 -12.88 -13.01
CA GLU A 178 -1.24 -12.34 -14.22
C GLU A 178 -2.68 -11.84 -14.00
N GLU A 179 -3.50 -12.59 -13.26
CA GLU A 179 -4.87 -12.19 -12.98
C GLU A 179 -4.90 -10.96 -12.06
N CYS A 180 -4.03 -10.94 -11.04
CA CYS A 180 -3.93 -9.83 -10.10
C CYS A 180 -3.43 -8.54 -10.77
N MET A 181 -2.43 -8.62 -11.64
CA MET A 181 -1.94 -7.45 -12.40
C MET A 181 -3.00 -6.94 -13.38
N THR A 182 -3.68 -7.84 -14.10
CA THR A 182 -4.75 -7.48 -15.02
C THR A 182 -5.88 -6.73 -14.29
N PHE A 183 -6.34 -7.27 -13.16
CA PHE A 183 -7.36 -6.63 -12.34
C PHE A 183 -6.87 -5.29 -11.78
N SER A 184 -5.66 -5.23 -11.23
CA SER A 184 -5.13 -4.01 -10.60
C SER A 184 -5.00 -2.82 -11.57
N LEU A 185 -4.56 -3.09 -12.80
CA LEU A 185 -4.48 -2.08 -13.85
C LEU A 185 -5.88 -1.61 -14.29
N ALA A 186 -6.79 -2.54 -14.52
CA ALA A 186 -8.14 -2.25 -14.98
C ALA A 186 -9.01 -1.54 -13.92
N ALA A 187 -8.93 -2.00 -12.67
CA ALA A 187 -9.64 -1.40 -11.54
C ALA A 187 -9.01 -0.07 -11.07
N GLY A 188 -7.88 0.33 -11.66
CA GLY A 188 -7.19 1.57 -11.33
C GLY A 188 -6.61 1.60 -9.92
N LEU A 189 -6.22 0.42 -9.41
CA LEU A 189 -5.50 0.28 -8.14
C LEU A 189 -4.04 0.71 -8.27
N VAL A 190 -3.52 0.71 -9.50
CA VAL A 190 -2.21 1.29 -9.84
C VAL A 190 -2.36 2.80 -10.06
N PRO A 191 -1.61 3.64 -9.31
CA PRO A 191 -1.56 5.08 -9.54
C PRO A 191 -1.23 5.43 -10.99
N ASP A 192 -1.84 6.48 -11.54
CA ASP A 192 -1.74 6.80 -12.97
C ASP A 192 -0.29 7.06 -13.42
N ASP A 193 0.55 7.63 -12.56
CA ASP A 193 1.98 7.88 -12.77
C ASP A 193 2.84 6.60 -12.76
N GLN A 194 2.32 5.50 -12.21
CA GLN A 194 3.00 4.21 -12.14
C GLN A 194 2.50 3.21 -13.20
N LYS A 195 1.38 3.51 -13.88
CA LYS A 195 0.75 2.59 -14.84
C LYS A 195 1.68 2.14 -15.95
N GLU A 196 2.45 3.04 -16.54
CA GLU A 196 3.37 2.69 -17.63
C GLU A 196 4.42 1.68 -17.16
N GLN A 197 5.02 1.91 -15.98
CA GLN A 197 6.04 1.02 -15.43
C GLN A 197 5.47 -0.35 -15.07
N VAL A 198 4.29 -0.38 -14.45
CA VAL A 198 3.61 -1.64 -14.12
C VAL A 198 3.21 -2.39 -15.39
N GLN A 199 2.75 -1.69 -16.43
CA GLN A 199 2.42 -2.30 -17.72
C GLN A 199 3.66 -2.92 -18.39
N LYS A 200 4.79 -2.20 -18.45
CA LYS A 200 6.05 -2.75 -18.98
C LYS A 200 6.50 -3.99 -18.21
N THR A 201 6.38 -3.95 -16.88
CA THR A 201 6.69 -5.09 -16.00
C THR A 201 5.79 -6.28 -16.31
N PHE A 202 4.49 -6.04 -16.46
CA PHE A 202 3.52 -7.08 -16.78
C PHE A 202 3.74 -7.69 -18.18
N ASP A 203 4.05 -6.86 -19.17
CA ASP A 203 4.38 -7.32 -20.53
C ASP A 203 5.68 -8.15 -20.55
N ALA A 204 6.66 -7.81 -19.72
CA ALA A 204 7.87 -8.60 -19.54
C ALA A 204 7.57 -9.98 -18.93
N ILE A 205 6.72 -10.03 -17.89
CA ILE A 205 6.27 -11.28 -17.25
C ILE A 205 5.53 -12.18 -18.26
N LYS A 206 4.64 -11.61 -19.07
CA LYS A 206 3.94 -12.34 -20.16
C LYS A 206 4.88 -12.94 -21.20
N LYS A 207 6.06 -12.33 -21.41
CA LYS A 207 7.13 -12.85 -22.28
C LYS A 207 8.03 -13.87 -21.57
N GLY A 208 7.69 -14.29 -20.34
CA GLY A 208 8.49 -15.21 -19.53
C GLY A 208 9.73 -14.59 -18.90
N ILE A 209 9.85 -13.26 -18.91
CA ILE A 209 10.95 -12.53 -18.26
C ILE A 209 10.53 -12.26 -16.83
N LYS A 210 11.04 -13.08 -15.91
CA LYS A 210 10.70 -12.98 -14.49
C LYS A 210 11.49 -11.83 -13.83
N PRO A 211 10.88 -11.11 -12.86
CA PRO A 211 11.64 -10.23 -11.98
C PRO A 211 12.77 -11.01 -11.28
N PRO A 212 13.91 -10.38 -11.00
CA PRO A 212 14.98 -11.01 -10.24
C PRO A 212 14.47 -11.47 -8.87
N ALA A 213 14.99 -12.59 -8.36
CA ALA A 213 14.56 -13.18 -7.09
C ALA A 213 15.11 -12.43 -5.87
N CYS A 214 15.26 -11.11 -5.98
CA CYS A 214 15.60 -10.24 -4.86
C CYS A 214 14.30 -9.76 -4.21
N GLN A 215 14.15 -10.02 -2.91
CA GLN A 215 13.00 -9.50 -2.17
C GLN A 215 13.30 -8.06 -1.73
N PRO A 216 12.43 -7.08 -2.07
CA PRO A 216 12.38 -5.86 -1.30
C PRO A 216 12.02 -6.25 0.13
N ASN A 217 12.86 -5.90 1.11
CA ASN A 217 12.62 -6.26 2.51
C ASN A 217 11.16 -5.96 2.89
N PRO A 218 10.42 -6.90 3.50
CA PRO A 218 9.08 -6.60 4.00
C PRO A 218 9.18 -5.45 5.02
N PRO A 219 8.20 -4.54 5.10
CA PRO A 219 8.24 -3.40 6.02
C PRO A 219 8.31 -3.75 7.52
N ASN A 220 8.39 -5.02 7.89
CA ASN A 220 8.54 -5.49 9.25
C ASN A 220 9.18 -6.87 9.27
N GLN A 221 10.49 -6.95 9.55
CA GLN A 221 11.05 -8.10 10.26
C GLN A 221 12.00 -7.64 11.38
N PRO A 222 12.03 -8.40 12.50
CA PRO A 222 12.52 -7.93 13.78
C PRO A 222 14.04 -8.03 13.86
N GLY A 223 14.73 -6.99 13.42
CA GLY A 223 16.18 -6.85 13.57
C GLY A 223 16.65 -5.43 13.91
N GLY A 224 15.74 -4.45 14.02
CA GLY A 224 16.05 -3.09 14.44
C GLY A 224 15.64 -2.83 15.89
N PRO A 225 16.31 -1.94 16.64
CA PRO A 225 16.04 -1.72 18.04
C PRO A 225 14.64 -1.11 18.22
N ASN A 226 13.70 -1.97 18.62
CA ASN A 226 12.59 -1.72 19.53
C ASN A 226 12.00 -0.28 19.55
N ASP A 227 11.28 0.10 18.50
CA ASP A 227 10.31 1.20 18.56
C ASP A 227 8.89 0.63 18.57
N GLY A 228 8.49 0.15 19.74
CA GLY A 228 7.08 -0.13 20.02
C GLY A 228 6.28 1.17 20.03
N GLN A 229 5.56 1.46 18.94
CA GLN A 229 4.47 2.43 18.97
C GLN A 229 3.24 1.83 18.31
N GLY A 230 2.37 1.31 19.19
CA GLY A 230 1.02 0.90 18.86
C GLY A 230 0.18 2.08 18.36
N PHE A 231 -0.75 1.73 17.47
CA PHE A 231 -1.81 2.58 16.98
C PHE A 231 -2.67 3.09 18.15
N ASN A 232 -2.47 4.36 18.52
CA ASN A 232 -3.45 5.13 19.28
C ASN A 232 -3.33 6.61 18.91
N GLN A 233 -3.95 7.01 17.79
CA GLN A 233 -4.01 8.42 17.40
C GLN A 233 -5.27 9.05 18.01
N GLY A 234 -5.10 9.73 19.14
CA GLY A 234 -6.03 10.74 19.61
C GLY A 234 -5.82 12.08 18.88
N PRO A 235 -6.82 12.97 18.83
CA PRO A 235 -6.73 14.21 18.06
C PRO A 235 -5.99 15.27 18.86
N GLY A 236 -4.75 15.61 18.49
CA GLY A 236 -4.06 16.67 19.23
C GLY A 236 -2.62 17.03 18.92
N GLN A 237 -2.04 16.73 17.75
CA GLN A 237 -0.70 17.25 17.41
C GLN A 237 -0.59 17.70 15.96
N ARG A 238 -0.91 18.98 15.71
CA ARG A 238 -0.35 19.75 14.59
C ARG A 238 0.75 20.65 15.16
N ASN A 239 1.91 20.61 14.50
CA ASN A 239 3.11 21.45 14.64
C ASN A 239 4.33 20.75 15.28
N GLN A 240 5.11 20.07 14.43
CA GLN A 240 6.57 20.10 14.54
C GLN A 240 7.19 20.28 13.13
N PRO A 241 8.12 21.23 12.94
CA PRO A 241 8.89 21.35 11.71
C PRO A 241 10.15 20.46 11.80
N GLY A 242 10.41 19.65 10.77
CA GLY A 242 11.69 18.96 10.62
C GLY A 242 11.70 17.43 10.72
N ARG A 243 10.75 16.72 10.09
CA ARG A 243 10.94 15.28 9.81
C ARG A 243 11.53 15.10 8.40
N PRO A 244 12.71 14.48 8.24
CA PRO A 244 13.18 14.06 6.93
C PRO A 244 12.23 13.00 6.37
N ASN A 245 12.03 13.12 5.06
CA ASN A 245 11.11 12.39 4.21
C ASN A 245 11.10 10.88 4.49
N GLN A 246 9.93 10.27 4.72
CA GLN A 246 9.74 8.81 4.82
C GLN A 246 9.87 8.14 3.44
N SER A 247 11.00 8.36 2.78
CA SER A 247 11.41 7.71 1.53
C SER A 247 12.40 6.57 1.78
N SER A 248 12.82 6.35 3.03
CA SER A 248 13.93 5.47 3.39
C SER A 248 13.62 3.96 3.32
N GLN A 249 12.34 3.56 3.31
CA GLN A 249 11.98 2.13 3.16
C GLN A 249 12.22 1.60 1.74
N SER A 250 12.16 2.45 0.71
CA SER A 250 12.44 2.01 -0.68
C SER A 250 13.93 1.83 -0.95
N GLY A 251 14.81 2.44 -0.15
CA GLY A 251 16.27 2.32 -0.29
C GLY A 251 16.82 0.99 0.20
N GLN A 252 16.36 0.51 1.36
CA GLN A 252 16.81 -0.78 1.92
C GLN A 252 16.38 -1.97 1.05
N SER A 253 15.18 -1.89 0.46
CA SER A 253 14.66 -2.85 -0.50
C SER A 253 15.40 -2.86 -1.84
N ARG A 254 16.05 -1.74 -2.22
CA ARG A 254 16.91 -1.68 -3.41
C ARG A 254 18.30 -2.25 -3.15
N GLN A 255 18.85 -2.06 -1.95
CA GLN A 255 20.17 -2.58 -1.59
C GLN A 255 20.27 -4.11 -1.64
N SER A 256 19.20 -4.84 -1.26
CA SER A 256 19.18 -6.31 -1.39
C SER A 256 19.24 -6.76 -2.86
N CYS A 257 18.51 -6.07 -3.75
CA CYS A 257 18.55 -6.30 -5.18
C CYS A 257 19.89 -5.91 -5.81
N ASP A 258 20.52 -4.83 -5.37
CA ASP A 258 21.83 -4.40 -5.88
C ASP A 258 22.90 -5.47 -5.60
N GLN A 259 22.89 -6.08 -4.41
CA GLN A 259 23.80 -7.18 -4.08
C GLN A 259 23.50 -8.44 -4.89
N TYR A 260 22.21 -8.82 -4.98
CA TYR A 260 21.78 -9.97 -5.78
C TYR A 260 22.22 -9.82 -7.24
N CYS A 261 21.96 -8.69 -7.87
CA CYS A 261 22.28 -8.42 -9.26
C CYS A 261 23.78 -8.17 -9.53
N ALA A 262 24.57 -7.92 -8.49
CA ALA A 262 26.03 -7.79 -8.59
C ALA A 262 26.78 -9.13 -8.42
N ASP A 263 26.08 -10.19 -8.02
CA ASP A 263 26.61 -11.54 -8.16
C ASP A 263 26.63 -11.89 -9.65
N SER A 264 27.80 -12.29 -10.14
CA SER A 264 27.99 -12.69 -11.54
C SER A 264 27.03 -13.78 -12.02
N SER A 265 26.49 -14.60 -11.12
CA SER A 265 25.50 -15.63 -11.45
C SER A 265 24.10 -15.07 -11.73
N HIS A 266 23.82 -13.82 -11.36
CA HIS A 266 22.50 -13.17 -11.48
C HIS A 266 22.49 -11.95 -12.43
N VAL A 267 23.64 -11.51 -12.93
CA VAL A 267 23.76 -10.32 -13.80
C VAL A 267 22.88 -10.44 -15.06
N GLU A 268 22.93 -11.58 -15.75
CA GLU A 268 22.20 -11.74 -17.01
C GLU A 268 20.68 -11.63 -16.83
N GLU A 269 20.11 -12.24 -15.78
CA GLU A 269 18.67 -12.16 -15.52
C GLU A 269 18.24 -10.76 -15.09
N CYS A 270 19.03 -10.09 -14.26
CA CYS A 270 18.76 -8.71 -13.82
C CYS A 270 18.83 -7.74 -14.99
N VAL A 271 19.83 -7.88 -15.87
CA VAL A 271 19.99 -7.06 -17.08
C VAL A 271 18.83 -7.30 -18.05
N LYS A 272 18.50 -8.57 -18.33
CA LYS A 272 17.39 -8.94 -19.21
C LYS A 272 16.06 -8.37 -18.74
N PHE A 273 15.78 -8.44 -17.43
CA PHE A 273 14.60 -7.84 -16.85
C PHE A 273 14.63 -6.31 -16.96
N SER A 274 15.76 -5.68 -16.61
CA SER A 274 15.91 -4.21 -16.66
C SER A 274 15.71 -3.62 -18.05
N VAL A 275 16.20 -4.30 -19.10
CA VAL A 275 15.93 -3.94 -20.50
C VAL A 275 14.45 -4.13 -20.83
N ALA A 276 13.88 -5.27 -20.47
CA ALA A 276 12.48 -5.58 -20.77
C ALA A 276 11.49 -4.57 -20.16
N VAL A 277 11.79 -4.06 -18.97
CA VAL A 277 10.96 -3.05 -18.31
C VAL A 277 11.35 -1.60 -18.65
N GLY A 278 12.33 -1.39 -19.53
CA GLY A 278 12.73 -0.08 -20.04
C GLY A 278 13.61 0.75 -19.09
N ASN A 279 14.17 0.14 -18.05
CA ASN A 279 15.09 0.79 -17.11
C ASN A 279 16.57 0.74 -17.57
N MET A 280 16.84 0.04 -18.67
CA MET A 280 18.18 -0.14 -19.23
C MET A 280 18.12 -0.20 -20.76
N THR A 281 19.05 0.46 -21.44
CA THR A 281 19.21 0.31 -22.89
C THR A 281 20.01 -0.95 -23.23
N GLU A 282 19.92 -1.43 -24.47
CA GLU A 282 20.73 -2.57 -24.95
C GLU A 282 22.25 -2.31 -24.81
N GLN A 283 22.70 -1.08 -25.02
CA GLN A 283 24.11 -0.71 -24.85
C GLN A 283 24.54 -0.76 -23.38
N GLN A 284 23.70 -0.25 -22.48
CA GLN A 284 23.92 -0.37 -21.03
C GLN A 284 23.91 -1.83 -20.58
N ALA A 285 23.05 -2.65 -21.17
CA ALA A 285 22.96 -4.09 -20.90
C ALA A 285 24.23 -4.84 -21.29
N GLN A 286 24.75 -4.62 -22.49
CA GLN A 286 26.02 -5.21 -22.93
C GLN A 286 27.17 -4.83 -22.00
N THR A 287 27.21 -3.58 -21.58
CA THR A 287 28.20 -3.08 -20.62
C THR A 287 28.05 -3.77 -19.27
N ALA A 288 26.84 -3.83 -18.71
CA ALA A 288 26.58 -4.48 -17.44
C ALA A 288 26.92 -5.98 -17.46
N ILE A 289 26.64 -6.69 -18.56
CA ILE A 289 27.04 -8.09 -18.73
C ILE A 289 28.57 -8.21 -18.79
N LYS A 290 29.24 -7.36 -19.59
CA LYS A 290 30.70 -7.36 -19.73
C LYS A 290 31.43 -7.10 -18.40
N THR A 291 30.90 -6.22 -17.56
CA THR A 291 31.51 -5.86 -16.26
C THR A 291 31.01 -6.71 -15.10
N GLY A 292 30.10 -7.66 -15.34
CA GLY A 292 29.50 -8.50 -14.31
C GLY A 292 28.70 -7.68 -13.29
N GLY A 293 28.04 -6.61 -13.73
CA GLY A 293 27.23 -5.72 -12.87
C GLY A 293 28.05 -4.83 -11.92
N LYS A 294 29.39 -4.88 -12.01
CA LYS A 294 30.30 -4.11 -11.14
C LYS A 294 30.81 -2.87 -11.84
N GLY A 295 31.04 -1.83 -11.06
CA GLY A 295 31.65 -0.58 -11.49
C GLY A 295 33.17 -0.54 -11.30
N PRO A 296 33.81 0.63 -11.48
CA PRO A 296 35.24 0.81 -11.29
C PRO A 296 35.68 0.39 -9.88
N GLY A 297 36.85 -0.25 -9.79
CA GLY A 297 37.34 -0.80 -8.52
C GLY A 297 36.48 -1.94 -7.92
N GLY A 298 35.52 -2.47 -8.68
CA GLY A 298 34.61 -3.52 -8.21
C GLY A 298 33.47 -3.01 -7.34
N CYS A 299 33.22 -1.70 -7.31
CA CYS A 299 32.09 -1.12 -6.58
C CYS A 299 30.74 -1.68 -7.06
N VAL A 300 29.79 -1.80 -6.13
CA VAL A 300 28.45 -2.33 -6.38
C VAL A 300 27.41 -1.35 -5.89
N GLY A 301 26.46 -1.01 -6.77
CA GLY A 301 25.43 -0.03 -6.48
C GLY A 301 25.94 1.41 -6.61
N ARG A 302 24.98 2.32 -6.85
CA ARG A 302 25.30 3.72 -7.18
C ARG A 302 26.09 4.42 -6.08
N GLU A 303 25.67 4.27 -4.82
CA GLU A 303 26.29 4.96 -3.68
C GLU A 303 27.75 4.55 -3.47
N ALA A 304 28.05 3.25 -3.53
CA ALA A 304 29.43 2.76 -3.38
C ALA A 304 30.32 3.19 -4.55
N CYS A 305 29.78 3.22 -5.77
CA CYS A 305 30.52 3.68 -6.94
C CYS A 305 30.74 5.19 -6.93
N ASP A 306 29.76 5.99 -6.51
CA ASP A 306 29.89 7.44 -6.35
C ASP A 306 30.93 7.76 -5.26
N ALA A 307 30.95 7.01 -4.15
CA ALA A 307 31.98 7.16 -3.11
C ALA A 307 33.38 6.75 -3.61
N PHE A 308 33.48 5.64 -4.36
CA PHE A 308 34.74 5.18 -4.94
C PHE A 308 35.30 6.21 -5.93
N CYS A 309 34.49 6.69 -6.88
CA CYS A 309 34.90 7.66 -7.90
C CYS A 309 35.02 9.10 -7.39
N GLY A 310 34.33 9.43 -6.30
CA GLY A 310 34.47 10.71 -5.61
C GLY A 310 35.83 10.88 -4.93
N ASN A 311 36.58 9.79 -4.71
CA ASN A 311 37.95 9.85 -4.26
C ASN A 311 38.89 10.28 -5.42
N PRO A 312 39.64 11.40 -5.29
CA PRO A 312 40.60 11.85 -6.29
C PRO A 312 41.60 10.77 -6.73
N ASP A 313 42.02 9.89 -5.82
CA ASP A 313 43.00 8.85 -6.09
C ASP A 313 42.43 7.73 -7.01
N ASN A 314 41.10 7.66 -7.16
CA ASN A 314 40.42 6.68 -8.01
C ASN A 314 39.93 7.28 -9.35
N GLN A 315 40.10 8.59 -9.59
CA GLN A 315 39.55 9.27 -10.77
C GLN A 315 40.05 8.68 -12.08
N GLU A 316 41.34 8.32 -12.16
CA GLU A 316 41.89 7.67 -13.35
C GLU A 316 41.27 6.29 -13.59
N THR A 317 41.05 5.51 -12.52
CA THR A 317 40.39 4.20 -12.62
C THR A 317 38.96 4.35 -13.13
N CYS A 318 38.21 5.33 -12.62
CA CYS A 318 36.85 5.61 -13.07
C CYS A 318 36.80 6.14 -14.51
N PHE A 319 37.74 7.01 -14.90
CA PHE A 319 37.85 7.50 -16.27
C PHE A 319 38.15 6.36 -17.26
N ASN A 320 39.14 5.53 -16.95
CA ASN A 320 39.51 4.39 -17.80
C ASN A 320 38.37 3.38 -17.89
N PHE A 321 37.69 3.09 -16.77
CA PHE A 321 36.51 2.23 -16.77
C PHE A 321 35.39 2.79 -17.68
N GLY A 322 35.09 4.09 -17.58
CA GLY A 322 34.08 4.73 -18.42
C GLY A 322 34.44 4.71 -19.90
N LYS A 323 35.73 4.89 -20.24
CA LYS A 323 36.26 4.82 -21.59
C LYS A 323 36.16 3.40 -22.17
N GLU A 324 36.68 2.40 -21.47
CA GLU A 324 36.74 1.00 -21.92
C GLU A 324 35.36 0.33 -22.08
N ASN A 325 34.37 0.88 -21.38
CA ASN A 325 33.00 0.38 -21.38
C ASN A 325 32.03 1.28 -22.15
N GLY A 326 32.53 2.27 -22.89
CA GLY A 326 31.71 3.10 -23.77
C GLY A 326 30.65 3.94 -23.03
N MET A 327 30.92 4.28 -21.77
CA MET A 327 30.06 5.14 -20.94
C MET A 327 30.34 6.63 -21.16
N ILE A 328 31.45 6.96 -21.82
CA ILE A 328 31.84 8.32 -22.21
C ILE A 328 31.58 8.46 -23.73
N PRO A 329 30.71 9.38 -24.18
CA PRO A 329 30.54 9.66 -25.59
C PRO A 329 31.87 10.05 -26.26
N GLU A 330 32.12 9.59 -27.49
CA GLU A 330 33.39 9.80 -28.19
C GLU A 330 33.81 11.29 -28.27
N GLN A 331 32.85 12.19 -28.50
CA GLN A 331 33.11 13.64 -28.52
C GLN A 331 33.50 14.18 -27.14
N ASP A 332 32.96 13.62 -26.07
CA ASP A 332 33.30 14.01 -24.70
C ASP A 332 34.67 13.46 -24.33
N LEU A 333 34.98 12.24 -24.77
CA LEU A 333 36.28 11.62 -24.59
C LEU A 333 37.38 12.46 -25.25
N GLN A 334 37.19 12.88 -26.51
CA GLN A 334 38.13 13.74 -27.22
C GLN A 334 38.33 15.08 -26.48
N ARG A 335 37.25 15.72 -26.03
CA ARG A 335 37.33 16.97 -25.25
C ARG A 335 38.07 16.78 -23.93
N MET A 336 37.83 15.68 -23.23
CA MET A 336 38.52 15.36 -21.98
C MET A 336 40.01 15.09 -22.20
N GLU A 337 40.37 14.35 -23.26
CA GLU A 337 41.76 14.08 -23.63
C GLU A 337 42.50 15.35 -24.06
N GLU A 338 41.87 16.22 -24.84
CA GLU A 338 42.41 17.53 -25.20
C GLU A 338 42.58 18.44 -23.97
N GLY A 339 41.59 18.47 -23.08
CA GLY A 339 41.67 19.23 -21.83
C GLY A 339 42.83 18.76 -20.94
N ARG A 340 43.02 17.44 -20.84
CA ARG A 340 44.15 16.84 -20.10
C ARG A 340 45.49 17.22 -20.73
N ARG A 341 45.63 17.11 -22.06
CA ARG A 341 46.85 17.53 -22.78
C ARG A 341 47.15 19.00 -22.56
N ARG A 342 46.15 19.88 -22.68
CA ARG A 342 46.34 21.32 -22.44
C ARG A 342 46.81 21.62 -21.03
N MET A 343 46.27 20.93 -20.01
CA MET A 343 46.76 21.08 -18.64
C MET A 343 48.21 20.61 -18.50
N GLU A 344 48.54 19.45 -19.05
CA GLU A 344 49.89 18.89 -19.00
C GLU A 344 50.91 19.83 -19.68
N ASP A 345 50.58 20.34 -20.87
CA ASP A 345 51.40 21.29 -21.61
C ASP A 345 51.52 22.61 -20.85
N SER A 346 50.43 23.12 -20.28
CA SER A 346 50.45 24.32 -19.43
C SER A 346 51.41 24.15 -18.25
N PHE A 347 51.41 22.98 -17.58
CA PHE A 347 52.33 22.71 -16.47
C PHE A 347 53.79 22.60 -16.89
N LYS A 348 54.08 22.11 -18.11
CA LYS A 348 55.45 22.09 -18.66
C LYS A 348 55.95 23.48 -19.00
N GLU A 349 55.05 24.39 -19.40
CA GLU A 349 55.38 25.76 -19.78
C GLU A 349 55.36 26.75 -18.59
N ILE A 350 54.94 26.32 -17.40
CA ILE A 350 54.96 27.17 -16.20
C ILE A 350 56.42 27.58 -15.88
N PRO A 351 56.71 28.89 -15.77
CA PRO A 351 58.03 29.37 -15.34
C PRO A 351 58.42 28.86 -13.96
N ALA A 352 59.70 28.58 -13.75
CA ALA A 352 60.20 27.99 -12.49
C ALA A 352 59.84 28.83 -11.25
N GLU A 353 59.85 30.17 -11.35
CA GLU A 353 59.45 31.03 -10.23
C GLU A 353 57.97 30.87 -9.87
N VAL A 354 57.11 30.69 -10.88
CA VAL A 354 55.67 30.48 -10.69
C VAL A 354 55.42 29.08 -10.13
N LEU A 355 56.11 28.05 -10.62
CA LEU A 355 56.01 26.70 -10.08
C LEU A 355 56.43 26.65 -8.61
N SER A 356 57.50 27.36 -8.24
CA SER A 356 57.97 27.49 -6.86
C SER A 356 56.92 28.18 -5.99
N CYS A 357 56.36 29.31 -6.44
CA CYS A 357 55.31 30.04 -5.73
C CYS A 357 54.06 29.18 -5.50
N ILE A 358 53.60 28.45 -6.51
CA ILE A 358 52.47 27.52 -6.39
C ILE A 358 52.83 26.41 -5.40
N THR A 359 54.01 25.79 -5.54
CA THR A 359 54.47 24.72 -4.64
C THR A 359 54.54 25.16 -3.17
N GLU A 360 55.00 26.39 -2.91
CA GLU A 360 55.00 26.97 -1.56
C GLU A 360 53.58 27.28 -1.05
N SER A 361 52.67 27.70 -1.93
CA SER A 361 51.32 28.11 -1.55
C SER A 361 50.37 26.94 -1.30
N VAL A 362 50.45 25.89 -2.13
CA VAL A 362 49.53 24.74 -2.08
C VAL A 362 50.19 23.44 -1.64
N GLY A 363 51.52 23.40 -1.54
CA GLY A 363 52.28 22.22 -1.13
C GLY A 363 52.70 21.32 -2.31
N ALA A 364 53.86 20.67 -2.17
CA ALA A 364 54.44 19.83 -3.22
C ALA A 364 53.55 18.64 -3.61
N ASP A 365 52.87 18.02 -2.63
CA ASP A 365 51.96 16.90 -2.88
C ASP A 365 50.76 17.32 -3.75
N VAL A 366 50.26 18.54 -3.54
CA VAL A 366 49.15 19.11 -4.31
C VAL A 366 49.58 19.46 -5.73
N VAL A 367 50.76 20.05 -5.89
CA VAL A 367 51.33 20.35 -7.22
C VAL A 367 51.55 19.06 -8.00
N GLU A 368 51.99 17.99 -7.35
CA GLU A 368 52.19 16.72 -8.03
C GLU A 368 50.88 16.05 -8.45
N LYS A 369 49.84 16.14 -7.60
CA LYS A 369 48.48 15.73 -7.97
C LYS A 369 47.93 16.54 -9.15
N MET A 370 48.16 17.85 -9.19
CA MET A 370 47.73 18.69 -10.32
C MET A 370 48.45 18.31 -11.63
N LYS A 371 49.73 17.95 -11.58
CA LYS A 371 50.47 17.46 -12.77
C LYS A 371 49.93 16.14 -13.29
N THR A 372 49.49 15.24 -12.42
CA THR A 372 48.91 13.94 -12.81
C THR A 372 47.42 14.03 -13.16
N GLY A 373 46.82 15.23 -13.09
CA GLY A 373 45.41 15.46 -13.41
C GLY A 373 44.43 15.07 -12.28
N SER A 374 44.93 14.87 -11.06
CA SER A 374 44.13 14.59 -9.86
C SER A 374 43.80 15.90 -9.14
N VAL A 375 42.52 16.18 -8.90
CA VAL A 375 42.11 17.42 -8.19
C VAL A 375 42.37 17.26 -6.69
N PRO A 376 43.11 18.17 -6.04
CA PRO A 376 43.33 18.15 -4.59
C PRO A 376 42.02 18.47 -3.84
N GLN A 377 41.83 17.89 -2.64
CA GLN A 377 40.68 18.17 -1.77
C GLN A 377 40.70 19.57 -1.18
#